data_AF-A0A804HHU5-F1
#
_entry.id   AF-A0A804HHU5-F1
#
_cell.length_a   1.000
_cell.length_b   1.000
_cell.length_c   1.000
_cell.angle_alpha   90.00
_cell.angle_beta   90.00
_cell.angle_gamma   90.00
#
_symmetry.space_group_name_H-M   'P 1'
#
loop_
_entity.id
_entity.type
_entity.pdbx_description
1 polymer ?
#
loop_
_entity_poly.entity_id
_entity_poly.type
_entity_poly.pdbx_seq_one_letter_code
_entity_poly.pdbx_strand_id
1 'polypeptide(L)'
;MAKFRRRTCIILALFILFIFSLMMGLKMLRPNTATFGAPFGLDLLPELHQRTIHLGKNFDFQKSDRINSETNTKNLKSVEITMKPSKASELNLDELPPLNNYLHVFYYSWYGNPQFDGKYIHWNHPVLEHWDPRIAKNYPQGRHNPPDDIGSSFYPELGSYSSRDPSVIETHMRQMRSASIALV
;
A
#
# COMPACT_ATOMS: atom_id res chain seq x y z
N MET A 1 16.98 41.24 50.92
CA MET A 1 16.57 40.10 50.04
C MET A 1 15.36 40.38 49.12
N ALA A 2 14.56 41.45 49.30
CA ALA A 2 13.38 41.71 48.45
C ALA A 2 13.68 42.31 47.06
N LYS A 3 14.78 43.06 46.90
CA LYS A 3 15.15 43.70 45.61
C LYS A 3 15.64 42.72 44.54
N PHE A 4 16.29 41.62 44.94
CA PHE A 4 16.80 40.59 44.02
C PHE A 4 15.65 39.79 43.40
N ARG A 5 14.68 39.36 44.22
CA ARG A 5 13.45 38.70 43.76
C ARG A 5 12.64 39.59 42.79
N ARG A 6 12.55 40.90 43.06
CA ARG A 6 11.86 41.84 42.15
C ARG A 6 12.52 41.91 40.77
N ARG A 7 13.85 41.97 40.70
CA ARG A 7 14.59 41.99 39.42
C ARG A 7 14.43 40.69 38.65
N THR A 8 14.50 39.55 39.33
CA THR A 8 14.27 38.23 38.70
C THR A 8 12.83 38.08 38.20
N CYS A 9 11.83 38.54 38.96
CA CYS A 9 10.43 38.54 38.52
C CYS A 9 10.20 39.45 37.31
N ILE A 10 10.84 40.63 37.26
CA ILE A 10 10.75 41.54 36.11
C ILE A 10 11.37 40.89 34.86
N ILE A 11 12.54 40.27 35.00
CA ILE A 11 13.19 39.57 33.88
C ILE A 11 12.33 38.39 33.39
N LEU A 12 11.77 37.60 34.31
CA LEU A 12 10.88 36.49 33.97
C LEU A 12 9.61 36.99 33.26
N ALA A 13 9.00 38.08 33.73
CA ALA A 13 7.84 38.67 33.10
C ALA A 13 8.14 39.17 31.68
N LEU A 14 9.28 39.85 31.48
CA LEU A 14 9.73 40.28 30.15
C LEU A 14 9.99 39.10 29.22
N PHE A 15 10.57 38.01 29.73
CA PHE A 15 10.81 36.80 28.94
C PHE A 15 9.49 36.13 28.51
N ILE A 16 8.53 36.01 29.42
CA ILE A 16 7.20 35.47 29.12
C ILE A 16 6.50 36.33 28.06
N LEU A 17 6.52 37.66 28.22
CA LEU A 17 5.94 38.59 27.25
C LEU A 17 6.60 38.48 25.87
N PHE A 18 7.92 38.28 25.83
CA PHE A 18 8.65 38.06 24.59
C PHE A 18 8.20 36.77 23.89
N ILE A 19 8.08 35.65 24.60
CA ILE A 19 7.59 34.39 24.04
C ILE A 19 6.15 34.55 23.51
N PHE A 20 5.25 35.20 24.25
CA PHE A 20 3.89 35.47 23.79
C PHE A 20 3.85 36.35 22.54
N SER A 21 4.68 37.39 22.48
CA SER A 21 4.81 38.24 21.31
C SER A 21 5.33 37.46 20.09
N LEU A 22 6.31 36.58 20.29
CA LEU A 22 6.86 35.72 19.23
C LEU A 22 5.82 34.72 18.73
N MET A 23 5.04 34.11 19.64
CA MET A 23 3.93 33.22 19.28
C MET A 23 2.81 33.95 18.53
N MET A 24 2.46 35.18 18.92
CA MET A 24 1.47 35.99 18.19
C MET A 24 2.00 36.43 16.82
N GLY A 25 3.27 36.80 16.72
CA GLY A 25 3.92 37.14 15.46
C GLY A 25 3.95 35.96 14.48
N LEU A 26 4.35 34.78 14.96
CA LEU A 26 4.29 33.53 14.20
C LEU A 26 2.86 33.15 13.78
N LYS A 27 1.87 33.42 14.66
CA LYS A 27 0.45 33.22 14.34
C LYS A 27 -0.08 34.21 13.31
N MET A 28 0.45 35.44 13.25
CA MET A 28 0.11 36.46 12.24
C MET A 28 0.80 36.23 10.89
N LEU A 29 1.97 35.59 10.89
CA LEU A 29 2.64 35.13 9.67
C LEU A 29 2.00 33.87 9.08
N ARG A 30 1.12 33.19 9.82
CA ARG A 30 0.28 32.13 9.29
C ARG A 30 -0.89 32.78 8.51
N PRO A 31 -0.99 32.58 7.18
CA PRO A 31 -2.14 33.09 6.43
C PRO A 31 -3.43 32.53 7.02
N ASN A 32 -4.44 33.37 7.25
CA ASN A 32 -5.79 32.97 7.68
C ASN A 32 -6.59 32.25 6.56
N THR A 33 -5.90 31.53 5.68
CA THR A 33 -6.45 30.56 4.74
C THR A 33 -5.80 29.21 4.99
N ALA A 34 -5.93 28.74 6.22
CA ALA A 34 -5.83 27.32 6.52
C ALA A 34 -6.97 27.01 7.49
N THR A 35 -8.20 27.11 6.96
CA THR A 35 -9.31 26.30 7.45
C THR A 35 -8.77 24.87 7.46
N PHE A 36 -8.39 24.41 8.64
CA PHE A 36 -8.18 22.98 8.87
C PHE A 36 -9.47 22.33 8.43
N GLY A 37 -9.40 21.63 7.30
CA GLY A 37 -10.55 21.21 6.53
C GLY A 37 -11.59 20.58 7.44
N ALA A 38 -12.85 20.96 7.21
CA ALA A 38 -13.96 20.10 7.55
C ALA A 38 -13.59 18.65 7.15
N PRO A 39 -13.93 17.63 7.95
CA PRO A 39 -13.72 16.25 7.55
C PRO A 39 -14.34 16.10 6.17
N PHE A 40 -13.50 15.68 5.22
CA PHE A 40 -13.86 15.44 3.84
C PHE A 40 -15.24 14.76 3.75
N GLY A 41 -16.20 15.40 3.08
CA GLY A 41 -17.31 14.68 2.46
C GLY A 41 -18.74 14.98 2.90
N LEU A 42 -19.07 16.10 3.55
CA LEU A 42 -20.47 16.39 3.92
C LEU A 42 -21.19 17.48 3.11
N ASP A 43 -20.62 17.97 2.00
CA ASP A 43 -21.26 19.03 1.20
C ASP A 43 -21.40 18.72 -0.30
N LEU A 44 -21.23 17.45 -0.72
CA LEU A 44 -21.26 17.04 -2.13
C LEU A 44 -22.48 16.23 -2.54
N LEU A 45 -23.53 16.14 -1.72
CA LEU A 45 -24.69 15.32 -2.07
C LEU A 45 -26.05 15.96 -1.74
N PRO A 46 -26.56 16.83 -2.62
CA PRO A 46 -28.00 17.02 -2.78
C PRO A 46 -28.66 15.84 -3.55
N GLU A 47 -27.89 15.04 -4.29
CA GLU A 47 -28.45 14.16 -5.35
C GLU A 47 -28.52 12.66 -5.02
N LEU A 48 -28.01 12.19 -3.88
CA LEU A 48 -28.17 10.78 -3.48
C LEU A 48 -29.48 10.45 -2.77
N HIS A 49 -30.32 11.43 -2.43
CA HIS A 49 -31.62 11.14 -1.82
C HIS A 49 -32.60 10.49 -2.81
N GLN A 50 -32.46 10.76 -4.12
CA GLN A 50 -33.44 10.32 -5.11
C GLN A 50 -33.19 8.90 -5.65
N ARG A 51 -31.95 8.39 -5.54
CA ARG A 51 -31.57 7.10 -6.14
C ARG A 51 -31.83 5.90 -5.24
N THR A 52 -31.90 6.10 -3.93
CA THR A 52 -32.10 5.03 -2.94
C THR A 52 -33.52 4.45 -2.96
N ILE A 53 -34.50 5.15 -3.56
CA ILE A 53 -35.88 4.64 -3.69
C ILE A 53 -36.00 3.58 -4.82
N HIS A 54 -35.07 3.55 -5.78
CA HIS A 54 -35.23 2.76 -7.01
C HIS A 54 -34.45 1.43 -7.03
N LEU A 55 -33.60 1.17 -6.04
CA LEU A 55 -32.75 -0.03 -5.95
C LEU A 55 -33.32 -1.07 -4.97
N GLY A 56 -34.64 -1.14 -4.83
CA GLY A 56 -35.37 -2.06 -3.94
C GLY A 56 -36.04 -3.23 -4.67
N LYS A 57 -35.63 -3.58 -5.89
CA LYS A 57 -36.28 -4.66 -6.65
C LYS A 57 -35.27 -5.46 -7.46
N ASN A 58 -35.31 -6.77 -7.25
CA ASN A 58 -34.75 -7.87 -8.04
C ASN A 58 -33.41 -8.44 -7.53
N PHE A 59 -33.50 -9.31 -6.52
CA PHE A 59 -32.60 -10.43 -6.33
C PHE A 59 -33.44 -11.70 -6.40
N ASP A 60 -33.23 -12.51 -7.44
CA ASP A 60 -33.68 -13.91 -7.52
C ASP A 60 -32.92 -14.60 -8.66
N PHE A 61 -32.12 -15.62 -8.34
CA PHE A 61 -31.97 -16.91 -9.04
C PHE A 61 -30.80 -17.70 -8.41
N GLN A 62 -31.06 -18.63 -7.50
CA GLN A 62 -31.40 -20.05 -7.66
C GLN A 62 -30.20 -20.99 -7.95
N LYS A 63 -30.12 -21.96 -7.05
CA LYS A 63 -29.18 -23.06 -6.80
C LYS A 63 -29.56 -24.32 -7.59
N SER A 64 -28.55 -25.05 -8.09
CA SER A 64 -28.53 -26.52 -8.32
C SER A 64 -27.14 -26.89 -8.88
N ASP A 65 -26.56 -28.09 -8.80
CA ASP A 65 -26.75 -29.28 -7.97
C ASP A 65 -25.43 -30.09 -8.08
N ARG A 66 -25.23 -30.99 -7.11
CA ARG A 66 -24.09 -31.90 -6.94
C ARG A 66 -23.92 -32.88 -8.10
N ILE A 67 -22.68 -33.26 -8.44
CA ILE A 67 -22.31 -34.65 -8.79
C ILE A 67 -20.92 -34.97 -8.21
N ASN A 68 -20.88 -35.99 -7.35
CA ASN A 68 -19.66 -36.67 -6.90
C ASN A 68 -19.35 -37.83 -7.87
N SER A 69 -18.07 -38.12 -8.13
CA SER A 69 -17.63 -39.45 -8.55
C SER A 69 -16.20 -39.68 -8.09
N GLU A 70 -16.03 -40.64 -7.19
CA GLU A 70 -14.75 -41.19 -6.74
C GLU A 70 -14.35 -42.40 -7.59
N THR A 71 -13.03 -42.66 -7.57
CA THR A 71 -12.31 -43.93 -7.79
C THR A 71 -11.93 -44.33 -9.22
N ASN A 72 -10.62 -44.24 -9.54
CA ASN A 72 -9.82 -45.46 -9.70
C ASN A 72 -8.30 -45.23 -9.69
N THR A 73 -7.63 -46.20 -9.08
CA THR A 73 -6.19 -46.25 -8.80
C THR A 73 -5.46 -46.97 -9.93
N LYS A 74 -4.17 -46.67 -10.10
CA LYS A 74 -3.10 -47.40 -10.84
C LYS A 74 -2.82 -46.91 -12.27
N ASN A 75 -1.74 -46.13 -12.42
CA ASN A 75 -0.56 -46.59 -13.15
C ASN A 75 0.62 -45.61 -12.99
N LEU A 76 1.68 -46.13 -12.36
CA LEU A 76 3.01 -45.54 -12.28
C LEU A 76 3.85 -46.21 -13.37
N LYS A 77 4.33 -45.44 -14.36
CA LYS A 77 5.57 -45.75 -15.12
C LYS A 77 5.98 -44.58 -16.01
N SER A 78 7.05 -43.91 -15.57
CA SER A 78 8.19 -43.41 -16.36
C SER A 78 7.91 -42.93 -17.79
N VAL A 79 7.85 -41.62 -17.98
CA VAL A 79 8.30 -41.00 -19.23
C VAL A 79 9.22 -39.82 -18.87
N GLU A 80 10.45 -39.97 -19.32
CA GLU A 80 11.51 -38.98 -19.38
C GLU A 80 10.99 -37.70 -20.07
N ILE A 81 10.93 -36.59 -19.33
CA ILE A 81 10.65 -35.28 -19.90
C ILE A 81 11.94 -34.49 -19.82
N THR A 82 12.67 -34.48 -20.93
CA THR A 82 13.62 -33.43 -21.26
C THR A 82 12.89 -32.09 -21.16
N MET A 83 13.04 -31.38 -20.02
CA MET A 83 12.50 -30.03 -19.86
C MET A 83 13.30 -29.08 -20.74
N LYS A 84 12.87 -28.99 -21.99
CA LYS A 84 13.14 -27.88 -22.89
C LYS A 84 12.66 -26.60 -22.18
N PRO A 85 13.46 -25.52 -22.12
CA PRO A 85 13.03 -24.30 -21.44
C PRO A 85 11.74 -23.81 -22.12
N SER A 86 10.71 -23.59 -21.32
CA SER A 86 9.45 -23.03 -21.79
C SER A 86 9.74 -21.66 -22.39
N LYS A 87 9.70 -21.61 -23.72
CA LYS A 87 9.64 -20.36 -24.47
C LYS A 87 8.43 -19.62 -23.93
N ALA A 88 8.66 -18.55 -23.17
CA ALA A 88 7.62 -17.61 -22.78
C ALA A 88 6.83 -17.28 -24.05
N SER A 89 5.58 -17.73 -24.09
CA SER A 89 4.66 -17.43 -25.18
C SER A 89 4.56 -15.92 -25.26
N GLU A 90 5.10 -15.35 -26.34
CA GLU A 90 4.86 -13.97 -26.71
C GLU A 90 3.35 -13.75 -26.69
N LEU A 91 2.89 -12.87 -25.79
CA LEU A 91 1.48 -12.53 -25.68
C LEU A 91 1.03 -11.93 -27.01
N ASN A 92 0.11 -12.61 -27.71
CA ASN A 92 -0.54 -12.05 -28.89
C ASN A 92 -1.33 -10.82 -28.45
N LEU A 93 -0.81 -9.64 -28.77
CA LEU A 93 -1.37 -8.35 -28.37
C LEU A 93 -2.77 -8.11 -28.94
N ASP A 94 -3.13 -8.84 -30.01
CA ASP A 94 -4.39 -8.74 -30.74
C ASP A 94 -5.55 -9.52 -30.10
N GLU A 95 -5.28 -10.40 -29.12
CA GLU A 95 -6.31 -11.15 -28.38
C GLU A 95 -6.61 -10.55 -27.00
N LEU A 96 -5.87 -9.51 -26.58
CA LEU A 96 -6.02 -8.95 -25.24
C LEU A 96 -7.28 -8.05 -25.16
N PRO A 97 -8.02 -8.11 -24.05
CA PRO A 97 -9.18 -7.24 -23.84
C PRO A 97 -8.77 -5.75 -23.91
N PRO A 98 -9.68 -4.86 -24.34
CA PRO A 98 -9.41 -3.44 -24.39
C PRO A 98 -9.14 -2.90 -22.98
N LEU A 99 -8.24 -1.92 -22.89
CA LEU A 99 -7.94 -1.23 -21.63
C LEU A 99 -9.17 -0.45 -21.13
N ASN A 100 -9.40 -0.47 -19.83
CA ASN A 100 -10.44 0.29 -19.17
C ASN A 100 -9.85 1.54 -18.50
N ASN A 101 -10.08 2.71 -19.09
CA ASN A 101 -9.58 4.00 -18.59
C ASN A 101 -10.29 4.50 -17.32
N TYR A 102 -11.36 3.82 -16.88
CA TYR A 102 -12.04 4.11 -15.62
C TYR A 102 -11.61 3.18 -14.48
N LEU A 103 -10.76 2.20 -14.76
CA LEU A 103 -10.22 1.27 -13.78
C LEU A 103 -8.79 1.67 -13.43
N HIS A 104 -8.57 1.98 -12.16
CA HIS A 104 -7.29 2.41 -11.61
C HIS A 104 -6.77 1.33 -10.67
N VAL A 105 -5.45 1.19 -10.57
CA VAL A 105 -4.79 0.33 -9.59
C VAL A 105 -3.74 1.11 -8.81
N PHE A 106 -3.58 0.81 -7.53
CA PHE A 106 -2.47 1.36 -6.75
C PHE A 106 -1.17 0.60 -7.07
N TYR A 107 -0.17 1.33 -7.54
CA TYR A 107 1.15 0.78 -7.87
C TYR A 107 2.24 1.35 -6.96
N TYR A 108 3.15 0.51 -6.48
CA TYR A 108 4.24 0.89 -5.59
C TYR A 108 5.60 0.64 -6.24
N SER A 109 6.38 1.70 -6.41
CA SER A 109 7.70 1.69 -7.06
C SER A 109 8.88 1.71 -6.07
N TRP A 110 8.67 1.22 -4.85
CA TRP A 110 9.60 1.37 -3.73
C TRP A 110 10.45 0.13 -3.41
N TYR A 111 10.42 -0.92 -4.24
CA TYR A 111 11.18 -2.14 -3.99
C TYR A 111 12.58 -2.07 -4.60
N GLY A 112 13.57 -2.67 -3.93
CA GLY A 112 14.94 -2.66 -4.41
C GLY A 112 15.75 -3.87 -3.96
N ASN A 113 16.80 -4.21 -4.71
CA ASN A 113 17.67 -5.36 -4.46
C ASN A 113 19.17 -5.02 -4.67
N PRO A 114 20.11 -5.88 -4.21
CA PRO A 114 21.54 -5.60 -4.32
C PRO A 114 22.04 -5.36 -5.75
N GLN A 115 21.46 -6.04 -6.74
CA GLN A 115 21.89 -5.96 -8.14
C GLN A 115 21.60 -4.59 -8.75
N PHE A 116 20.41 -4.04 -8.53
CA PHE A 116 20.01 -2.76 -9.12
C PHE A 116 20.14 -1.58 -8.15
N ASP A 117 20.09 -1.79 -6.84
CA ASP A 117 20.00 -0.71 -5.84
C ASP A 117 21.12 -0.74 -4.81
N GLY A 118 22.04 -1.71 -4.91
CA GLY A 118 23.17 -1.90 -4.00
C GLY A 118 22.79 -2.46 -2.63
N LYS A 119 21.49 -2.56 -2.32
CA LYS A 119 20.94 -3.16 -1.10
C LYS A 119 19.47 -3.53 -1.30
N TYR A 120 18.94 -4.37 -0.42
CA TYR A 120 17.50 -4.57 -0.34
C TYR A 120 16.78 -3.33 0.20
N ILE A 121 15.66 -2.98 -0.44
CA ILE A 121 14.77 -1.88 -0.07
C ILE A 121 13.34 -2.42 -0.06
N HIS A 122 12.57 -2.10 0.99
CA HIS A 122 11.24 -2.61 1.28
C HIS A 122 11.12 -4.13 1.49
N TRP A 123 11.84 -4.99 0.75
CA TRP A 123 11.85 -6.44 0.98
C TRP A 123 12.37 -6.81 2.37
N ASN A 124 13.41 -6.10 2.83
CA ASN A 124 14.00 -6.25 4.14
C ASN A 124 13.29 -5.37 5.20
N HIS A 125 11.96 -5.22 5.12
CA HIS A 125 11.20 -4.33 6.03
C HIS A 125 11.43 -4.72 7.50
N PRO A 126 11.48 -3.76 8.44
CA PRO A 126 11.46 -4.09 9.85
C PRO A 126 10.09 -4.63 10.27
N VAL A 127 10.07 -5.56 11.22
CA VAL A 127 8.82 -5.91 11.92
C VAL A 127 8.41 -4.70 12.76
N LEU A 128 7.18 -4.24 12.57
CA LEU A 128 6.68 -3.07 13.29
C LEU A 128 6.36 -3.44 14.73
N GLU A 129 6.91 -2.67 15.66
CA GLU A 129 6.65 -2.86 17.08
C GLU A 129 5.20 -2.50 17.42
N HIS A 130 4.60 -3.31 18.30
CA HIS A 130 3.32 -2.96 18.91
C HIS A 130 3.52 -1.74 19.83
N TRP A 131 2.55 -0.82 19.84
CA TRP A 131 2.64 0.43 20.60
C TRP A 131 2.81 0.23 22.12
N ASP A 132 2.27 -0.86 22.67
CA ASP A 132 2.51 -1.30 24.05
C ASP A 132 3.76 -2.21 24.12
N PRO A 133 4.86 -1.77 24.79
CA PRO A 133 6.09 -2.56 24.90
C PRO A 133 5.91 -3.91 25.59
N ARG A 134 4.91 -4.05 26.46
CA ARG A 134 4.62 -5.31 27.17
C ARG A 134 4.06 -6.37 26.22
N ILE A 135 3.44 -5.94 25.13
CA ILE A 135 2.93 -6.79 24.06
C ILE A 135 4.04 -7.00 23.02
N ALA A 136 4.76 -5.93 22.62
CA ALA A 136 5.80 -5.98 21.60
C ALA A 136 6.87 -7.06 21.88
N LYS A 137 7.30 -7.21 23.14
CA LYS A 137 8.29 -8.21 23.56
C LYS A 137 7.91 -9.67 23.25
N ASN A 138 6.62 -9.95 23.01
CA ASN A 138 6.13 -11.29 22.73
C ASN A 138 6.14 -11.62 21.22
N TYR A 139 6.50 -10.66 20.36
CA TYR A 139 6.52 -10.81 18.90
C TYR A 139 7.95 -10.72 18.34
N PRO A 140 8.21 -11.29 17.15
CA PRO A 140 9.49 -11.17 16.46
C PRO A 140 9.93 -9.71 16.31
N GLN A 141 11.23 -9.48 16.39
CA GLN A 141 11.87 -8.17 16.28
C GLN A 141 12.94 -8.21 15.19
N GLY A 142 13.29 -7.04 14.66
CA GLY A 142 14.34 -6.90 13.65
C GLY A 142 13.80 -6.72 12.23
N ARG A 143 14.61 -7.10 11.24
CA ARG A 143 14.29 -6.94 9.81
C ARG A 143 14.30 -8.30 9.13
N HIS A 144 13.46 -8.44 8.12
CA HIS A 144 13.51 -9.58 7.21
C HIS A 144 14.86 -9.65 6.47
N ASN A 145 15.30 -10.86 6.12
CA ASN A 145 16.55 -11.13 5.41
C ASN A 145 16.35 -11.76 4.01
N PRO A 146 16.09 -10.95 2.97
CA PRO A 146 15.90 -11.45 1.61
C PRO A 146 17.16 -12.14 1.05
N PRO A 147 17.03 -13.06 0.07
CA PRO A 147 15.82 -13.27 -0.74
C PRO A 147 14.77 -14.18 -0.09
N ASP A 148 15.16 -15.13 0.76
CA ASP A 148 14.24 -16.18 1.22
C ASP A 148 13.29 -15.72 2.33
N ASP A 149 13.71 -14.74 3.14
CA ASP A 149 12.89 -14.12 4.19
C ASP A 149 12.57 -12.66 3.82
N ILE A 150 11.35 -12.41 3.34
CA ILE A 150 10.89 -11.09 2.91
C ILE A 150 9.76 -10.57 3.80
N GLY A 151 9.61 -9.25 3.86
CA GLY A 151 8.51 -8.56 4.56
C GLY A 151 7.15 -8.68 3.88
N SER A 152 6.72 -9.90 3.59
CA SER A 152 5.44 -10.23 2.97
C SER A 152 5.00 -11.64 3.35
N SER A 153 3.70 -11.84 3.58
CA SER A 153 3.12 -13.18 3.78
C SER A 153 3.02 -13.99 2.48
N PHE A 154 3.17 -13.34 1.32
CA PHE A 154 3.18 -13.96 -0.01
C PHE A 154 4.52 -13.71 -0.70
N TYR A 155 4.94 -14.63 -1.57
CA TYR A 155 6.17 -14.49 -2.33
C TYR A 155 5.87 -14.16 -3.80
N PRO A 156 6.39 -13.05 -4.37
CA PRO A 156 6.18 -12.71 -5.77
C PRO A 156 6.82 -13.72 -6.71
N GLU A 157 6.19 -13.98 -7.86
CA GLU A 157 6.78 -14.82 -8.92
C GLU A 157 8.11 -14.24 -9.44
N LEU A 158 8.24 -12.91 -9.47
CA LEU A 158 9.47 -12.19 -9.83
C LEU A 158 10.52 -12.15 -8.71
N GLY A 159 10.27 -12.80 -7.57
CA GLY A 159 11.14 -12.80 -6.39
C GLY A 159 11.30 -11.42 -5.75
N SER A 160 12.41 -11.23 -5.02
CA SER A 160 12.78 -9.94 -4.41
C SER A 160 13.35 -8.97 -5.46
N TYR A 161 12.49 -8.53 -6.38
CA TYR A 161 12.84 -7.71 -7.54
C TYR A 161 13.22 -6.27 -7.18
N SER A 162 13.77 -5.53 -8.15
CA SER A 162 13.93 -4.08 -8.05
C SER A 162 12.87 -3.36 -8.87
N SER A 163 12.22 -2.35 -8.31
CA SER A 163 11.32 -1.46 -9.05
C SER A 163 12.06 -0.61 -10.09
N ARG A 164 13.40 -0.57 -10.04
CA ARG A 164 14.26 0.13 -11.01
C ARG A 164 14.70 -0.78 -12.17
N ASP A 165 14.46 -2.08 -12.09
CA ASP A 165 14.76 -3.02 -13.17
C ASP A 165 13.75 -2.85 -14.33
N PRO A 166 14.19 -2.46 -15.54
CA PRO A 166 13.30 -2.28 -16.68
C PRO A 166 12.50 -3.53 -17.06
N SER A 167 13.07 -4.73 -16.86
CA SER A 167 12.39 -5.98 -17.19
C SER A 167 11.21 -6.27 -16.25
N VAL A 168 11.33 -5.86 -14.99
CA VAL A 168 10.26 -5.93 -13.99
C VAL A 168 9.15 -4.95 -14.35
N ILE A 169 9.50 -3.71 -14.70
CA ILE A 169 8.53 -2.70 -15.13
C ILE A 169 7.75 -3.20 -16.35
N GLU A 170 8.44 -3.73 -17.36
CA GLU A 170 7.79 -4.28 -18.55
C GLU A 170 6.84 -5.43 -18.20
N THR A 171 7.25 -6.33 -17.30
CA THR A 171 6.42 -7.44 -16.85
C THR A 171 5.17 -6.96 -16.11
N HIS A 172 5.30 -5.99 -15.20
CA HIS A 172 4.15 -5.40 -14.52
C HIS A 172 3.18 -4.73 -15.50
N MET A 173 3.68 -3.99 -16.50
CA MET A 173 2.83 -3.37 -17.53
C MET A 173 2.07 -4.42 -18.36
N ARG A 174 2.70 -5.55 -18.68
CA ARG A 174 2.03 -6.68 -19.35
C ARG A 174 0.95 -7.31 -18.45
N GLN A 175 1.23 -7.51 -17.17
CA GLN A 175 0.25 -8.02 -16.21
C GLN A 175 -0.97 -7.08 -16.12
N MET A 176 -0.76 -5.77 -16.02
CA MET A 176 -1.86 -4.80 -15.96
C MET A 176 -2.67 -4.75 -17.26
N ARG A 177 -2.01 -4.83 -18.42
CA ARG A 177 -2.70 -4.97 -19.71
C ARG A 177 -3.55 -6.23 -19.77
N SER A 178 -3.05 -7.37 -19.29
CA SER A 178 -3.82 -8.63 -19.24
C SER A 178 -5.04 -8.54 -18.31
N ALA A 179 -5.01 -7.64 -17.33
CA ALA A 179 -6.10 -7.34 -16.42
C ALA A 179 -7.01 -6.19 -16.90
N SER A 180 -6.81 -5.67 -18.12
CA SER A 180 -7.56 -4.53 -18.69
C SER A 180 -7.43 -3.21 -17.90
N ILE A 181 -6.36 -3.02 -17.14
CA ILE A 181 -6.14 -1.80 -16.32
C ILE A 181 -5.29 -0.81 -17.11
N ALA A 182 -5.77 0.44 -17.23
CA ALA A 182 -5.08 1.48 -17.99
C ALA A 182 -4.28 2.48 -17.13
N LEU A 183 -4.62 2.64 -15.85
CA LEU A 183 -4.10 3.71 -14.99
C LEU A 183 -3.50 3.16 -13.69
N VAL A 184 -2.29 3.63 -13.37
CA VAL A 184 -1.44 3.26 -12.22
C VAL A 184 -0.96 4.49 -11.47
#